data_AF-K8GU87-F1
#
_entry.id   AF-K8GU87-F1
#
_cell.length_a   1.000
_cell.length_b   1.000
_cell.length_c   1.000
_cell.angle_alpha   90.00
_cell.angle_beta   90.00
_cell.angle_gamma   90.00
#
_symmetry.space_group_name_H-M   'P 1'
#
loop_
_entity.id
_entity.type
_entity.pdbx_description
1 polymer ?
#
loop_
_entity_poly.entity_id
_entity_poly.type
_entity_poly.pdbx_seq_one_letter_code
_entity_poly.pdbx_strand_id
1 'polypeptide(L)'
;MVASVERIEQEIAELHKAVTVLAEEFYQAYSEYLTALGQALRQQVVMSSYHICTQGYPMQFLALSLGQRQTLQQNFRALAKQAQANLIALLCKPGSQKTQVTESETGVSADYPETEPTQAESPVSQSLTPTALAEWQNALETAIAQEFSSVSAKANRLLQQAGVLPKKLPEFLQASTNSQIAEITHSSDMLSLLLEAQANSASADEEEGEGESEEKPRLVVQIVAFHLQLSDVEFGDATATLLRNRLRNLSARLKKIGQLFQKKERELAIAQAQDAWRAAWFED
;
A
#
# COMPACT_ATOMS: atom_id res chain seq x y z
N MET A 1 33.89 18.02 30.08
CA MET A 1 32.62 17.86 29.33
C MET A 1 32.84 17.24 27.95
N VAL A 2 34.02 17.35 27.35
CA VAL A 2 34.39 16.63 26.11
C VAL A 2 34.22 15.10 26.22
N ALA A 3 34.71 14.48 27.30
CA ALA A 3 34.57 13.03 27.50
C ALA A 3 33.11 12.54 27.64
N SER A 4 32.15 13.42 28.00
CA SER A 4 30.73 13.05 28.01
C SER A 4 30.08 13.14 26.63
N VAL A 5 30.54 14.05 25.76
CA VAL A 5 30.06 14.16 24.37
C VAL A 5 30.56 12.97 23.55
N GLU A 6 31.85 12.63 23.63
CA GLU A 6 32.44 11.47 22.94
C GLU A 6 31.73 10.16 23.30
N ARG A 7 31.31 10.00 24.56
CA ARG A 7 30.55 8.84 25.01
C ARG A 7 29.14 8.78 24.38
N ILE A 8 28.45 9.91 24.28
CA ILE A 8 27.12 9.96 23.65
C ILE A 8 27.24 9.66 22.15
N GLU A 9 28.28 10.16 21.49
CA GLU A 9 28.58 9.87 20.08
C GLU A 9 28.84 8.38 19.85
N GLN A 10 29.60 7.71 20.74
CA GLN A 10 29.82 6.27 20.69
C GLN A 10 28.50 5.49 20.83
N GLU A 11 27.64 5.87 21.77
CA GLU A 11 26.32 5.24 21.95
C GLU A 11 25.41 5.43 20.72
N ILE A 12 25.44 6.60 20.07
CA ILE A 12 24.72 6.86 18.81
C ILE A 12 25.28 5.98 17.68
N ALA A 13 26.61 5.83 17.59
CA ALA A 13 27.24 4.98 16.59
C ALA A 13 26.88 3.48 16.79
N GLU A 14 26.75 3.02 18.03
CA GLU A 14 26.24 1.68 18.35
C GLU A 14 24.77 1.50 17.93
N LEU A 15 23.93 2.51 18.17
CA LEU A 15 22.53 2.49 17.72
C LEU A 15 22.43 2.45 16.19
N HIS A 16 23.28 3.17 15.45
CA HIS A 16 23.34 3.04 13.98
C HIS A 16 23.69 1.62 13.53
N LYS A 17 24.68 0.98 14.17
CA LYS A 17 25.00 -0.44 13.88
C LYS A 17 23.78 -1.33 14.14
N ALA A 18 23.08 -1.14 15.25
CA ALA A 18 21.86 -1.89 15.55
C ALA A 18 20.76 -1.67 14.49
N VAL A 19 20.61 -0.45 13.97
CA VAL A 19 19.67 -0.15 12.87
C VAL A 19 20.08 -0.88 11.59
N THR A 20 21.38 -0.90 11.24
CA THR A 20 21.83 -1.62 10.04
C THR A 20 21.59 -3.12 10.11
N VAL A 21 21.79 -3.75 11.28
CA VAL A 21 21.45 -5.16 11.50
C VAL A 21 19.94 -5.37 11.35
N LEU A 22 19.14 -4.49 11.96
CA LEU A 22 17.68 -4.58 11.87
C LEU A 22 17.18 -4.40 10.43
N ALA A 23 17.82 -3.53 9.64
CA ALA A 23 17.49 -3.33 8.23
C ALA A 23 17.72 -4.60 7.40
N GLU A 24 18.81 -5.34 7.66
CA GLU A 24 19.07 -6.63 7.01
C GLU A 24 18.05 -7.69 7.45
N GLU A 25 17.71 -7.76 8.73
CA GLU A 25 16.66 -8.65 9.24
C GLU A 25 15.29 -8.35 8.59
N PHE A 26 14.96 -7.07 8.41
CA PHE A 26 13.75 -6.66 7.69
C PHE A 26 13.77 -7.09 6.23
N TYR A 27 14.88 -6.83 5.53
CA TYR A 27 15.01 -7.20 4.12
C TYR A 27 14.80 -8.70 3.91
N GLN A 28 15.43 -9.54 4.76
CA GLN A 28 15.26 -10.99 4.71
C GLN A 28 13.82 -11.39 5.03
N ALA A 29 13.23 -10.87 6.10
CA ALA A 29 11.85 -11.18 6.49
C ALA A 29 10.83 -10.77 5.42
N TYR A 30 11.00 -9.60 4.78
CA TYR A 30 10.15 -9.17 3.67
C TYR A 30 10.37 -10.00 2.41
N SER A 31 11.58 -10.48 2.13
CA SER A 31 11.83 -11.37 0.98
C SER A 31 11.07 -12.69 1.09
N GLU A 32 11.09 -13.30 2.27
CA GLU A 32 10.35 -14.53 2.57
C GLU A 32 8.84 -14.25 2.51
N TYR A 33 8.40 -13.16 3.15
CA TYR A 33 6.99 -12.78 3.22
C TYR A 33 6.39 -12.50 1.83
N LEU A 34 7.06 -11.72 1.00
CA LEU A 34 6.59 -11.40 -0.36
C LEU A 34 6.57 -12.63 -1.27
N THR A 35 7.47 -13.58 -1.05
CA THR A 35 7.47 -14.85 -1.80
C THR A 35 6.23 -15.68 -1.44
N ALA A 36 5.97 -15.86 -0.14
CA ALA A 36 4.79 -16.57 0.33
C ALA A 36 3.48 -15.86 -0.08
N LEU A 37 3.40 -14.55 0.16
CA LEU A 37 2.25 -13.73 -0.20
C LEU A 37 1.98 -13.74 -1.71
N GLY A 38 3.03 -13.66 -2.53
CA GLY A 38 2.90 -13.72 -3.98
C GLY A 38 2.36 -15.07 -4.48
N GLN A 39 2.74 -16.17 -3.82
CA GLN A 39 2.18 -17.49 -4.10
C GLN A 39 0.70 -17.58 -3.69
N ALA A 40 0.36 -17.11 -2.49
CA ALA A 40 -1.02 -17.09 -2.00
C ALA A 40 -1.92 -16.23 -2.91
N LEU A 41 -1.48 -15.01 -3.25
CA LEU A 41 -2.18 -14.10 -4.16
C LEU A 41 -2.43 -14.76 -5.53
N ARG A 42 -1.42 -15.44 -6.08
CA ARG A 42 -1.58 -16.14 -7.37
C ARG A 42 -2.65 -17.22 -7.32
N GLN A 43 -2.65 -18.04 -6.27
CA GLN A 43 -3.66 -19.10 -6.09
C GLN A 43 -5.04 -18.47 -5.96
N GLN A 44 -5.13 -17.42 -5.16
CA GLN A 44 -6.38 -16.74 -4.88
C GLN A 44 -6.98 -16.09 -6.13
N VAL A 45 -6.18 -15.44 -6.97
CA VAL A 45 -6.68 -14.88 -8.23
C VAL A 45 -7.31 -15.94 -9.13
N VAL A 46 -6.70 -17.13 -9.20
CA VAL A 46 -7.24 -18.23 -10.00
C VAL A 46 -8.53 -18.76 -9.37
N MET A 47 -8.55 -19.00 -8.06
CA MET A 47 -9.73 -19.51 -7.36
C MET A 47 -10.91 -18.53 -7.42
N SER A 48 -10.70 -17.26 -7.09
CA SER A 48 -11.73 -16.23 -7.14
C SER A 48 -12.25 -16.01 -8.56
N SER A 49 -11.40 -16.11 -9.58
CA SER A 49 -11.86 -16.04 -10.98
C SER A 49 -12.80 -17.20 -11.34
N TYR A 50 -12.52 -18.41 -10.84
CA TYR A 50 -13.40 -19.56 -11.02
C TYR A 50 -14.73 -19.35 -10.30
N HIS A 51 -14.70 -18.93 -9.04
CA HIS A 51 -15.90 -18.67 -8.25
C HIS A 51 -16.79 -17.60 -8.90
N ILE A 52 -16.22 -16.48 -9.33
CA ILE A 52 -17.01 -15.41 -9.98
C ILE A 52 -17.63 -15.90 -11.29
N CYS A 53 -16.91 -16.67 -12.10
CA CYS A 53 -17.44 -17.17 -13.37
C CYS A 53 -18.50 -18.28 -13.20
N THR A 54 -18.45 -19.06 -12.11
CA THR A 54 -19.33 -20.23 -11.92
C THR A 54 -20.47 -20.00 -10.94
N GLN A 55 -20.27 -19.13 -9.96
CA GLN A 55 -21.24 -18.82 -8.91
C GLN A 55 -21.80 -17.40 -9.05
N GLY A 56 -20.97 -16.42 -9.43
CA GLY A 56 -21.40 -15.04 -9.64
C GLY A 56 -22.16 -14.83 -10.95
N TYR A 57 -21.55 -15.24 -12.08
CA TYR A 57 -22.07 -15.00 -13.44
C TYR A 57 -22.06 -16.24 -14.35
N PRO A 58 -22.69 -17.35 -13.92
CA PRO A 58 -22.69 -18.59 -14.70
C PRO A 58 -23.29 -18.42 -16.10
N MET A 59 -24.39 -17.66 -16.22
CA MET A 59 -25.07 -17.48 -17.50
C MET A 59 -24.23 -16.68 -18.49
N GLN A 60 -23.58 -15.61 -18.03
CA GLN A 60 -22.70 -14.79 -18.87
C GLN A 60 -21.46 -15.59 -19.29
N PHE A 61 -20.89 -16.40 -18.39
CA PHE A 61 -19.77 -17.28 -18.72
C PHE A 61 -20.16 -18.38 -19.72
N LEU A 62 -21.35 -18.97 -19.60
CA LEU A 62 -21.88 -19.94 -20.55
C LEU A 62 -22.23 -19.32 -21.91
N ALA A 63 -22.57 -18.03 -21.96
CA ALA A 63 -22.79 -17.32 -23.22
C ALA A 63 -21.50 -17.12 -24.05
N LEU A 64 -20.32 -17.21 -23.42
CA LEU A 64 -19.03 -17.12 -24.11
C LEU A 64 -18.78 -18.34 -25.01
N SER A 65 -18.15 -18.11 -26.17
CA SER A 65 -17.60 -19.18 -27.00
C SER A 65 -16.44 -19.91 -26.30
N LEU A 66 -16.13 -21.13 -26.75
CA LEU A 66 -15.02 -21.91 -26.21
C LEU A 66 -13.68 -21.14 -26.24
N GLY A 67 -13.39 -20.45 -27.35
CA GLY A 67 -12.18 -19.64 -27.50
C GLY A 67 -12.16 -18.45 -26.51
N GLN A 68 -13.27 -17.75 -26.32
CA GLN A 68 -13.36 -16.65 -25.35
C GLN A 68 -13.15 -17.14 -23.91
N ARG A 69 -13.71 -18.30 -23.54
CA ARG A 69 -13.48 -18.90 -22.22
C ARG A 69 -12.00 -19.26 -22.01
N GLN A 70 -11.36 -19.85 -23.02
CA GLN A 70 -9.92 -20.17 -22.97
C GLN A 70 -9.06 -18.90 -22.81
N THR A 71 -9.33 -17.87 -23.61
CA THR A 71 -8.63 -16.58 -23.52
C THR A 71 -8.80 -15.94 -22.14
N LEU A 72 -10.02 -15.94 -21.60
CA LEU A 72 -10.30 -15.39 -20.27
C LEU A 72 -9.49 -16.12 -19.18
N GLN A 73 -9.48 -17.45 -19.20
CA GLN A 73 -8.69 -18.25 -18.26
C GLN A 73 -7.19 -18.02 -18.40
N GLN A 74 -6.68 -17.89 -19.63
CA GLN A 74 -5.27 -17.59 -19.87
C GLN A 74 -4.90 -16.20 -19.34
N ASN A 75 -5.75 -15.20 -19.56
CA ASN A 75 -5.53 -13.85 -19.05
C ASN A 75 -5.47 -13.80 -17.52
N PHE A 76 -6.35 -14.52 -16.83
CA PHE A 76 -6.28 -14.62 -15.36
C PHE A 76 -5.01 -15.31 -14.87
N ARG A 77 -4.59 -16.40 -15.52
CA ARG A 77 -3.32 -17.08 -15.18
C ARG A 77 -2.11 -16.17 -15.42
N ALA A 78 -2.13 -15.37 -16.49
CA ALA A 78 -1.09 -14.40 -16.78
C ALA A 78 -1.08 -13.26 -15.74
N LEU A 79 -2.24 -12.71 -15.42
CA LEU A 79 -2.39 -11.69 -14.37
C LEU A 79 -1.87 -12.20 -13.02
N ALA A 80 -2.22 -13.43 -12.63
CA ALA A 80 -1.80 -14.02 -11.37
C ALA A 80 -0.28 -14.24 -11.30
N LYS A 81 0.35 -14.66 -12.42
CA LYS A 81 1.81 -14.77 -12.54
C LYS A 81 2.49 -13.40 -12.47
N GLN A 82 1.93 -12.41 -13.16
CA GLN A 82 2.46 -11.04 -13.16
C GLN A 82 2.37 -10.42 -11.76
N ALA A 83 1.24 -10.56 -11.08
CA ALA A 83 1.03 -10.06 -9.72
C ALA A 83 2.07 -10.65 -8.75
N GLN A 84 2.31 -11.97 -8.82
CA GLN A 84 3.35 -12.63 -8.03
C GLN A 84 4.74 -12.04 -8.30
N ALA A 85 5.11 -11.85 -9.57
CA ALA A 85 6.41 -11.29 -9.94
C ALA A 85 6.55 -9.81 -9.50
N ASN A 86 5.49 -9.02 -9.66
CA ASN A 86 5.46 -7.61 -9.26
C ASN A 86 5.68 -7.47 -7.75
N LEU A 87 4.99 -8.27 -6.92
CA LEU A 87 5.15 -8.25 -5.46
C LEU A 87 6.60 -8.52 -5.04
N ILE A 88 7.24 -9.52 -5.65
CA ILE A 88 8.65 -9.84 -5.38
C ILE A 88 9.55 -8.68 -5.82
N ALA A 89 9.25 -8.05 -6.95
CA ALA A 89 10.00 -6.92 -7.50
C ALA A 89 9.85 -5.61 -6.70
N LEU A 90 8.85 -5.48 -5.82
CA LEU A 90 8.72 -4.33 -4.92
C LEU A 90 9.87 -4.25 -3.90
N LEU A 91 10.54 -5.37 -3.61
CA LEU A 91 11.57 -5.42 -2.59
C LEU A 91 12.83 -4.70 -3.06
N CYS A 92 13.14 -3.57 -2.42
CA CYS A 92 14.40 -2.86 -2.55
C CYS A 92 15.16 -2.86 -1.23
N LYS A 93 16.51 -2.86 -1.27
CA LYS A 93 17.32 -2.83 -0.06
C LYS A 93 17.15 -1.50 0.70
N PRO A 94 16.94 -1.52 2.03
CA PRO A 94 16.83 -0.30 2.84
C PRO A 94 18.08 0.59 2.67
N GLY A 95 17.88 1.89 2.48
CA GLY A 95 18.97 2.87 2.27
C GLY A 95 19.58 2.91 0.86
N SER A 96 19.04 2.16 -0.10
CA SER A 96 19.48 2.23 -1.52
C SER A 96 18.74 3.28 -2.35
N GLN A 97 17.77 3.99 -1.75
CA GLN A 97 17.06 5.09 -2.42
C GLN A 97 17.98 6.31 -2.45
N LYS A 98 18.57 6.59 -3.61
CA LYS A 98 19.01 7.95 -3.94
C LYS A 98 17.76 8.80 -4.02
N THR A 99 17.58 9.69 -3.05
CA THR A 99 16.68 10.84 -3.19
C THR A 99 17.03 11.54 -4.50
N GLN A 100 16.19 11.42 -5.52
CA GLN A 100 16.19 12.39 -6.62
C GLN A 100 15.63 13.68 -6.03
N VAL A 101 16.53 14.52 -5.49
CA VAL A 101 16.27 15.95 -5.43
C VAL A 101 16.33 16.40 -6.88
N THR A 102 15.16 16.66 -7.45
CA THR A 102 15.04 17.37 -8.72
C THR A 102 15.63 18.75 -8.51
N GLU A 103 16.90 18.92 -8.88
CA GLU A 103 17.45 20.22 -9.23
C GLU A 103 16.68 20.71 -10.46
N SER A 104 15.59 21.43 -10.21
CA SER A 104 15.05 22.37 -11.17
C SER A 104 15.72 23.72 -10.90
N GLU A 105 16.83 23.94 -11.59
CA GLU A 105 17.37 25.27 -11.84
C GLU A 105 16.33 26.12 -12.58
N THR A 106 16.04 27.31 -12.07
CA THR A 106 15.92 28.52 -12.90
C THR A 106 16.23 29.75 -12.03
N GLY A 107 17.26 30.50 -12.42
CA GLY A 107 17.68 31.79 -11.84
C GLY A 107 16.60 32.88 -11.94
N VAL A 108 16.75 34.07 -11.35
CA VAL A 108 17.88 35.00 -11.48
C VAL A 108 17.88 36.05 -10.34
N SER A 109 19.06 36.27 -9.75
CA SER A 109 19.75 37.50 -9.30
C SER A 109 19.02 38.75 -8.73
N ALA A 110 19.46 39.21 -7.54
CA ALA A 110 19.97 40.57 -7.23
C ALA A 110 20.47 40.61 -5.75
N ASP A 111 21.78 40.57 -5.51
CA ASP A 111 22.63 41.72 -5.13
C ASP A 111 22.65 42.02 -3.61
N TYR A 112 23.57 41.39 -2.85
CA TYR A 112 24.17 41.90 -1.60
C TYR A 112 25.52 41.21 -1.32
N PRO A 113 26.54 41.92 -0.79
CA PRO A 113 27.88 41.37 -0.56
C PRO A 113 28.08 40.77 0.83
N GLU A 114 28.78 39.63 0.83
CA GLU A 114 29.78 39.17 1.81
C GLU A 114 29.46 39.21 3.32
N THR A 115 29.18 38.02 3.88
CA THR A 115 29.68 37.58 5.19
C THR A 115 29.65 36.06 5.26
N GLU A 116 30.81 35.42 5.13
CA GLU A 116 31.04 34.11 5.74
C GLU A 116 31.07 34.27 7.27
N PRO A 117 30.54 33.30 8.03
CA PRO A 117 31.45 32.23 8.44
C PRO A 117 30.84 30.84 8.27
N THR A 118 31.66 29.98 7.66
CA THR A 118 31.94 28.62 8.13
C THR A 118 30.73 27.82 8.60
N GLN A 119 30.00 27.26 7.64
CA GLN A 119 29.22 26.07 7.89
C GLN A 119 30.20 24.96 8.29
N ALA A 120 30.15 24.59 9.57
CA ALA A 120 30.69 23.32 10.03
C ALA A 120 29.95 22.20 9.29
N GLU A 121 30.52 21.74 8.19
CA GLU A 121 30.19 20.45 7.59
C GLU A 121 30.58 19.36 8.60
N SER A 122 29.64 19.03 9.49
CA SER A 122 29.71 17.78 10.23
C SER A 122 29.63 16.62 9.23
N PRO A 123 30.60 15.70 9.21
CA PRO A 123 30.62 14.59 8.29
C PRO A 123 29.64 13.52 8.77
N VAL A 124 28.33 13.71 8.55
CA VAL A 124 27.34 12.66 8.83
C VAL A 124 27.44 11.62 7.72
N SER A 125 28.38 10.71 7.93
CA SER A 125 28.63 9.54 7.10
C SER A 125 27.39 8.65 7.08
N GLN A 126 26.59 8.73 6.01
CA GLN A 126 25.84 7.64 5.35
C GLN A 126 25.24 6.51 6.24
N SER A 127 24.83 6.80 7.46
CA SER A 127 24.34 5.79 8.40
C SER A 127 22.82 5.75 8.34
N LEU A 128 22.25 4.56 8.07
CA LEU A 128 20.79 4.36 8.12
C LEU A 128 20.25 4.89 9.46
N THR A 129 19.29 5.81 9.37
CA THR A 129 18.55 6.30 10.54
C THR A 129 17.34 5.40 10.81
N PRO A 130 16.91 5.29 12.08
CA PRO A 130 15.69 4.55 12.42
C PRO A 130 14.45 5.10 11.67
N THR A 131 14.39 6.42 11.48
CA THR A 131 13.31 7.09 10.75
C THR A 131 13.28 6.68 9.29
N ALA A 132 14.44 6.69 8.60
CA ALA A 132 14.52 6.27 7.20
C ALA A 132 14.12 4.79 7.01
N LEU A 133 14.46 3.92 7.97
CA LEU A 133 14.04 2.51 7.93
C LEU A 133 12.52 2.36 8.12
N ALA A 134 11.90 3.18 8.97
CA ALA A 134 10.45 3.19 9.16
C ALA A 134 9.70 3.73 7.92
N GLU A 135 10.23 4.78 7.29
CA GLU A 135 9.70 5.32 6.04
C GLU A 135 9.78 4.31 4.90
N TRP A 136 10.93 3.64 4.76
CA TRP A 136 11.09 2.53 3.81
C TRP A 136 10.05 1.43 4.04
N GLN A 137 9.82 1.05 5.31
CA GLN A 137 8.82 0.05 5.67
C GLN A 137 7.42 0.49 5.24
N ASN A 138 7.02 1.72 5.58
CA ASN A 138 5.70 2.26 5.23
C ASN A 138 5.50 2.38 3.71
N ALA A 139 6.53 2.78 2.97
CA ALA A 139 6.49 2.84 1.51
C ALA A 139 6.28 1.45 0.90
N LEU A 140 6.99 0.43 1.41
CA LEU A 140 6.82 -0.95 0.94
C LEU A 140 5.42 -1.48 1.23
N GLU A 141 4.89 -1.28 2.44
CA GLU A 141 3.53 -1.70 2.83
C GLU A 141 2.46 -1.02 1.96
N THR A 142 2.65 0.27 1.67
CA THR A 142 1.75 1.02 0.78
C THR A 142 1.80 0.48 -0.64
N ALA A 143 2.99 0.16 -1.15
CA ALA A 143 3.16 -0.42 -2.49
C ALA A 143 2.51 -1.82 -2.59
N ILE A 144 2.61 -2.65 -1.55
CA ILE A 144 1.93 -3.96 -1.48
C ILE A 144 0.40 -3.75 -1.57
N ALA A 145 -0.16 -2.85 -0.77
CA ALA A 145 -1.60 -2.57 -0.81
C ALA A 145 -2.06 -2.05 -2.18
N GLN A 146 -1.27 -1.17 -2.80
CA GLN A 146 -1.53 -0.67 -4.16
C GLN A 146 -1.51 -1.79 -5.20
N GLU A 147 -0.61 -2.77 -5.10
CA GLU A 147 -0.57 -3.90 -6.02
C GLU A 147 -1.85 -4.76 -5.90
N PHE A 148 -2.36 -5.00 -4.69
CA PHE A 148 -3.63 -5.72 -4.51
C PHE A 148 -4.82 -5.00 -5.14
N SER A 149 -4.88 -3.67 -5.00
CA SER A 149 -5.90 -2.83 -5.64
C SER A 149 -5.77 -2.86 -7.17
N SER A 150 -4.54 -2.73 -7.68
CA SER A 150 -4.20 -2.82 -9.11
C SER A 150 -4.61 -4.17 -9.72
N VAL A 151 -4.33 -5.29 -9.03
CA VAL A 151 -4.72 -6.63 -9.46
C VAL A 151 -6.24 -6.78 -9.46
N SER A 152 -6.93 -6.31 -8.41
CA SER A 152 -8.40 -6.34 -8.35
C SER A 152 -9.04 -5.55 -9.50
N ALA A 153 -8.52 -4.35 -9.79
CA ALA A 153 -9.00 -3.51 -10.90
C ALA A 153 -8.76 -4.18 -12.26
N LYS A 154 -7.58 -4.77 -12.48
CA LYS A 154 -7.24 -5.52 -13.71
C LYS A 154 -8.14 -6.75 -13.87
N ALA A 155 -8.38 -7.51 -12.81
CA ALA A 155 -9.26 -8.66 -12.80
C ALA A 155 -10.70 -8.29 -13.20
N ASN A 156 -11.25 -7.22 -12.59
CA ASN A 156 -12.57 -6.70 -12.96
C ASN A 156 -12.63 -6.24 -14.41
N ARG A 157 -11.58 -5.55 -14.90
CA ARG A 157 -11.51 -5.15 -16.31
C ARG A 157 -11.51 -6.35 -17.26
N LEU A 158 -10.83 -7.45 -16.93
CA LEU A 158 -10.87 -8.68 -17.72
C LEU A 158 -12.29 -9.26 -17.80
N LEU A 159 -13.02 -9.27 -16.69
CA LEU A 159 -14.42 -9.74 -16.66
C LEU A 159 -15.34 -8.83 -17.47
N GLN A 160 -15.16 -7.51 -17.41
CA GLN A 160 -15.93 -6.54 -18.21
C GLN A 160 -15.66 -6.69 -19.71
N GLN A 161 -14.40 -6.87 -20.10
CA GLN A 161 -13.99 -7.06 -21.50
C GLN A 161 -14.57 -8.36 -22.07
N ALA A 162 -14.63 -9.42 -21.26
CA ALA A 162 -15.27 -10.67 -21.62
C ALA A 162 -16.81 -10.56 -21.63
N GLY A 163 -17.41 -9.49 -21.10
CA GLY A 163 -18.87 -9.36 -20.97
C GLY A 163 -19.47 -10.22 -19.85
N VAL A 164 -18.64 -10.73 -18.94
CA VAL A 164 -19.08 -11.46 -17.75
C VAL A 164 -19.61 -10.50 -16.69
N LEU A 165 -18.90 -9.39 -16.50
CA LEU A 165 -19.26 -8.31 -15.56
C LEU A 165 -19.85 -7.12 -16.35
N PRO A 166 -20.92 -6.47 -15.87
CA PRO A 166 -21.48 -5.29 -16.54
C PRO A 166 -20.45 -4.15 -16.63
N LYS A 167 -20.42 -3.45 -17.77
CA LYS A 167 -19.44 -2.38 -18.05
C LYS A 167 -19.60 -1.12 -17.20
N LYS A 168 -20.81 -0.87 -16.68
CA LYS A 168 -21.08 0.21 -15.72
C LYS A 168 -21.02 -0.39 -14.32
N LEU A 169 -19.81 -0.54 -13.76
CA LEU A 169 -19.73 -0.55 -12.30
C LEU A 169 -19.76 0.90 -11.86
N PRO A 170 -20.75 1.29 -11.05
CA PRO A 170 -20.76 2.63 -10.52
C PRO A 170 -19.49 2.87 -9.68
N GLU A 171 -18.95 4.09 -9.81
CA GLU A 171 -17.64 4.53 -9.29
C GLU A 171 -17.50 4.39 -7.76
N PHE A 172 -18.62 4.15 -7.06
CA PHE A 172 -18.69 4.01 -5.60
C PHE A 172 -18.01 2.75 -5.02
N LEU A 173 -17.49 1.83 -5.85
CA LEU A 173 -16.66 0.73 -5.32
C LEU A 173 -15.30 1.20 -4.76
N GLN A 174 -14.85 2.42 -5.08
CA GLN A 174 -13.59 2.99 -4.58
C GLN A 174 -13.75 4.00 -3.46
N ALA A 175 -14.97 4.50 -3.24
CA ALA A 175 -15.29 5.44 -2.17
C ALA A 175 -16.20 4.73 -1.18
N SER A 176 -15.64 4.34 -0.03
CA SER A 176 -16.41 3.83 1.11
C SER A 176 -17.68 4.66 1.34
N THR A 177 -18.77 3.95 1.67
CA THR A 177 -19.97 4.50 2.33
C THR A 177 -20.76 5.57 1.55
N ASN A 178 -21.71 5.15 0.71
CA ASN A 178 -22.90 5.95 0.43
C ASN A 178 -24.17 5.11 0.61
N SER A 179 -25.20 5.76 1.17
CA SER A 179 -26.34 5.22 1.91
C SER A 179 -27.43 4.48 1.09
N GLN A 180 -27.06 3.84 -0.03
CA GLN A 180 -27.99 3.11 -0.92
C GLN A 180 -27.64 1.63 -1.08
N ILE A 181 -26.68 1.13 -0.30
CA ILE A 181 -26.31 -0.28 -0.30
C ILE A 181 -27.22 -0.99 0.68
N ALA A 182 -28.09 -1.87 0.18
CA ALA A 182 -29.04 -2.61 1.01
C ALA A 182 -28.32 -3.60 1.94
N GLU A 183 -27.27 -4.29 1.45
CA GLU A 183 -26.44 -5.22 2.22
C GLU A 183 -25.11 -5.48 1.46
N ILE A 184 -23.99 -5.51 2.20
CA ILE A 184 -22.69 -5.98 1.69
C ILE A 184 -22.46 -7.36 2.29
N THR A 185 -22.60 -8.41 1.48
CA THR A 185 -22.19 -9.75 1.91
C THR A 185 -20.74 -9.97 1.51
N HIS A 186 -19.86 -10.09 2.50
CA HIS A 186 -18.48 -10.52 2.31
C HIS A 186 -18.45 -12.05 2.33
N SER A 187 -18.29 -12.66 1.15
CA SER A 187 -17.74 -14.02 1.06
C SER A 187 -16.29 -13.85 0.61
N SER A 188 -15.34 -14.54 1.24
CA SER A 188 -13.88 -14.38 1.01
C SER A 188 -13.59 -13.95 -0.43
N ASP A 189 -13.03 -12.76 -0.60
CA ASP A 189 -12.55 -12.16 -1.86
C ASP A 189 -13.59 -11.68 -2.88
N MET A 190 -14.87 -11.78 -2.55
CA MET A 190 -15.97 -11.33 -3.38
C MET A 190 -16.78 -10.28 -2.65
N LEU A 191 -16.90 -9.10 -3.26
CA LEU A 191 -17.90 -8.12 -2.85
C LEU A 191 -19.19 -8.40 -3.61
N SER A 192 -20.21 -8.89 -2.89
CA SER A 192 -21.57 -8.92 -3.39
C SER A 192 -22.27 -7.64 -2.96
N LEU A 193 -22.56 -6.76 -3.92
CA LEU A 193 -23.35 -5.56 -3.72
C LEU A 193 -24.74 -5.77 -4.28
N LEU A 194 -25.76 -5.71 -3.43
CA LEU A 194 -27.15 -5.59 -3.87
C LEU A 194 -27.46 -4.12 -4.11
N LEU A 195 -27.64 -3.75 -5.38
CA LEU A 195 -28.00 -2.40 -5.80
C LEU A 195 -29.48 -2.35 -6.20
N GLU A 196 -30.26 -1.51 -5.53
CA GLU A 196 -31.62 -1.20 -5.97
C GLU A 196 -31.56 -0.23 -7.16
N ALA A 197 -31.76 -0.73 -8.38
CA ALA A 197 -31.89 0.11 -9.55
C ALA A 197 -33.37 0.50 -9.72
N GLN A 198 -33.69 1.79 -9.59
CA GLN A 198 -34.97 2.31 -10.06
C GLN A 198 -34.98 2.23 -11.59
N ALA A 199 -35.89 1.43 -12.14
CA ALA A 199 -36.13 1.37 -13.57
C ALA A 199 -36.70 2.71 -14.05
N ASN A 200 -35.84 3.64 -14.47
CA ASN A 200 -36.26 4.71 -15.36
C ASN A 200 -36.38 4.12 -16.76
N SER A 201 -37.50 3.46 -17.04
CA SER A 201 -37.94 3.28 -18.41
C SER A 201 -38.40 4.65 -18.91
N ALA A 202 -37.51 5.31 -19.66
CA ALA A 202 -37.89 6.34 -20.58
C ALA A 202 -38.83 5.72 -21.65
N SER A 203 -40.12 5.90 -21.46
CA SER A 203 -41.08 6.12 -22.53
C SER A 203 -41.87 7.35 -22.12
N ALA A 204 -41.45 8.49 -22.66
CA ALA A 204 -42.31 9.64 -22.77
C ALA A 204 -43.42 9.25 -23.75
N ASP A 205 -44.59 8.95 -23.21
CA ASP A 205 -45.87 9.26 -23.83
C ASP A 205 -46.83 9.55 -22.67
N GLU A 206 -47.32 10.78 -22.67
CA GLU A 206 -48.31 11.30 -21.75
C GLU A 206 -49.65 10.61 -22.03
N GLU A 207 -50.18 9.82 -21.10
CA GLU A 207 -51.63 9.64 -20.98
C GLU A 207 -52.02 9.74 -19.50
N GLU A 208 -52.76 10.80 -19.19
CA GLU A 208 -53.44 10.97 -17.92
C GLU A 208 -54.49 9.86 -17.75
N GLY A 209 -54.28 9.02 -16.74
CA GLY A 209 -55.25 8.01 -16.30
C GLY A 209 -55.18 7.87 -14.79
N GLU A 210 -56.20 8.38 -14.10
CA GLU A 210 -56.41 8.13 -12.67
C GLU A 210 -56.68 6.63 -12.44
N GLY A 211 -55.82 5.95 -11.67
CA GLY A 211 -56.05 4.57 -11.27
C GLY A 211 -54.82 3.91 -10.65
N GLU A 212 -54.89 3.68 -9.34
CA GLU A 212 -54.13 2.70 -8.52
C GLU A 212 -52.59 2.69 -8.63
N SER A 213 -51.94 3.01 -7.51
CA SER A 213 -50.50 2.94 -7.30
C SER A 213 -49.94 1.52 -7.52
N GLU A 214 -49.61 1.17 -8.76
CA GLU A 214 -48.73 0.04 -9.04
C GLU A 214 -47.32 0.38 -8.54
N GLU A 215 -46.89 -0.26 -7.46
CA GLU A 215 -45.51 -0.22 -7.01
C GLU A 215 -44.60 -0.71 -8.14
N LYS A 216 -43.90 0.21 -8.80
CA LYS A 216 -42.88 -0.11 -9.81
C LYS A 216 -41.93 -1.18 -9.25
N PRO A 217 -41.67 -2.27 -9.98
CA PRO A 217 -40.81 -3.34 -9.47
C PRO A 217 -39.41 -2.78 -9.21
N ARG A 218 -38.99 -2.81 -7.95
CA ARG A 218 -37.61 -2.48 -7.55
C ARG A 218 -36.72 -3.61 -8.08
N LEU A 219 -35.95 -3.34 -9.13
CA LEU A 219 -34.97 -4.29 -9.64
C LEU A 219 -33.76 -4.26 -8.71
N VAL A 220 -33.68 -5.25 -7.83
CA VAL A 220 -32.47 -5.51 -7.05
C VAL A 220 -31.47 -6.22 -7.97
N VAL A 221 -30.40 -5.52 -8.34
CA VAL A 221 -29.31 -6.07 -9.14
C VAL A 221 -28.18 -6.49 -8.19
N GLN A 222 -27.91 -7.78 -8.11
CA GLN A 222 -26.73 -8.30 -7.41
C GLN A 222 -25.49 -8.16 -8.31
N ILE A 223 -24.52 -7.35 -7.90
CA ILE A 223 -23.22 -7.22 -8.54
C ILE A 223 -22.21 -7.94 -7.66
N VAL A 224 -21.69 -9.07 -8.15
CA VAL A 224 -20.51 -9.72 -7.57
C VAL A 224 -19.28 -9.16 -8.27
N ALA A 225 -18.32 -8.60 -7.54
CA ALA A 225 -17.09 -8.05 -8.11
C ALA A 225 -15.86 -8.69 -7.46
N PHE A 226 -14.77 -8.69 -8.22
CA PHE A 226 -13.48 -9.17 -7.75
C PHE A 226 -12.85 -8.13 -6.81
N HIS A 227 -12.59 -8.48 -5.56
CA HIS A 227 -12.01 -7.56 -4.58
C HIS A 227 -11.08 -8.31 -3.63
N LEU A 228 -9.77 -8.24 -3.91
CA LEU A 228 -8.76 -8.83 -3.05
C LEU A 228 -8.45 -7.88 -1.89
N GLN A 229 -8.62 -8.38 -0.68
CA GLN A 229 -8.08 -7.75 0.52
C GLN A 229 -6.77 -8.44 0.90
N LEU A 230 -5.76 -7.63 1.27
CA LEU A 230 -4.49 -8.16 1.76
C LEU A 230 -4.72 -9.08 2.96
N SER A 231 -5.59 -8.69 3.88
CA SER A 231 -5.92 -9.45 5.08
C SER A 231 -6.46 -10.85 4.76
N ASP A 232 -7.40 -10.98 3.83
CA ASP A 232 -7.98 -12.29 3.48
C ASP A 232 -6.92 -13.26 2.95
N VAL A 233 -6.03 -12.76 2.09
CA VAL A 233 -4.92 -13.56 1.53
C VAL A 233 -3.87 -13.89 2.58
N GLU A 234 -3.54 -12.96 3.48
CA GLU A 234 -2.61 -13.21 4.59
C GLU A 234 -3.14 -14.25 5.58
N PHE A 235 -4.43 -14.19 5.93
CA PHE A 235 -5.05 -15.11 6.88
C PHE A 235 -5.33 -16.49 6.27
N GLY A 236 -5.52 -16.56 4.95
CA GLY A 236 -5.69 -17.82 4.23
C GLY A 236 -4.43 -18.69 4.19
N ASP A 237 -3.24 -18.10 4.37
CA ASP A 237 -1.96 -18.81 4.34
C ASP A 237 -1.22 -18.74 5.69
N ALA A 238 -1.06 -19.89 6.34
CA ALA A 238 -0.36 -20.01 7.62
C ALA A 238 1.09 -19.50 7.56
N THR A 239 1.76 -19.65 6.41
CA THR A 239 3.15 -19.20 6.23
C THR A 239 3.24 -17.68 6.16
N ALA A 240 2.35 -17.04 5.40
CA ALA A 240 2.25 -15.58 5.31
C ALA A 240 1.91 -14.97 6.68
N THR A 241 0.98 -15.57 7.43
CA THR A 241 0.63 -15.14 8.78
C THR A 241 1.83 -15.20 9.75
N LEU A 242 2.59 -16.30 9.72
CA LEU A 242 3.80 -16.44 10.57
C LEU A 242 4.83 -15.34 10.26
N LEU A 243 5.09 -15.11 8.97
CA LEU A 243 6.04 -14.09 8.52
C LEU A 243 5.55 -12.67 8.85
N ARG A 244 4.24 -12.42 8.77
CA ARG A 244 3.63 -11.15 9.19
C ARG A 244 3.85 -10.89 10.68
N ASN A 245 3.75 -11.91 11.52
CA ASN A 245 4.06 -11.79 12.94
C ASN A 245 5.55 -11.49 13.19
N ARG A 246 6.46 -12.11 12.43
CA ARG A 246 7.89 -11.77 12.46
C ARG A 246 8.13 -10.30 12.13
N LEU A 247 7.49 -9.77 11.08
CA LEU A 247 7.57 -8.36 10.70
C LEU A 247 7.04 -7.41 11.79
N ARG A 248 5.94 -7.78 12.47
CA ARG A 248 5.42 -7.02 13.63
C ARG A 248 6.40 -6.98 14.80
N ASN A 249 7.11 -8.07 15.06
CA ASN A 249 8.14 -8.10 16.10
C ASN A 249 9.34 -7.21 15.75
N LEU A 250 9.77 -7.21 14.48
CA LEU A 250 10.82 -6.32 14.00
C LEU A 250 10.42 -4.84 14.06
N SER A 251 9.17 -4.50 13.71
CA SER A 251 8.68 -3.12 13.82
C SER A 251 8.57 -2.66 15.28
N ALA A 252 8.23 -3.55 16.21
CA ALA A 252 8.28 -3.25 17.64
C ALA A 252 9.72 -2.98 18.14
N ARG A 253 10.70 -3.74 17.65
CA ARG A 253 12.14 -3.49 17.93
C ARG A 253 12.61 -2.16 17.33
N LEU A 254 12.20 -1.85 16.10
CA LEU A 254 12.52 -0.58 15.43
C LEU A 254 12.01 0.62 16.24
N LYS A 255 10.76 0.56 16.72
CA LYS A 255 10.18 1.62 17.56
C LYS A 255 11.00 1.87 18.83
N LYS A 256 11.46 0.80 19.50
CA LYS A 256 12.30 0.91 20.70
C LYS A 256 13.65 1.57 20.39
N ILE A 257 14.32 1.13 19.33
CA ILE A 257 15.62 1.70 18.90
C ILE A 257 15.44 3.16 18.48
N GLY A 258 14.38 3.48 17.74
CA GLY A 258 14.07 4.85 17.32
C GLY A 258 13.87 5.80 18.50
N GLN A 259 13.18 5.37 19.55
CA GLN A 259 13.01 6.16 20.79
C GLN A 259 14.34 6.41 21.50
N LEU A 260 15.21 5.39 21.60
CA LEU A 260 16.53 5.53 22.22
C LEU A 260 17.42 6.47 21.41
N PHE A 261 17.37 6.35 20.08
CA PHE A 261 18.12 7.19 19.16
C PHE A 261 17.75 8.67 19.30
N GLN A 262 16.46 9.01 19.22
CA GLN A 262 15.98 10.38 19.42
C GLN A 262 16.36 10.96 20.78
N LYS A 263 16.32 10.13 21.84
CA LYS A 263 16.74 10.56 23.17
C LYS A 263 18.23 10.91 23.19
N LYS A 264 19.08 10.08 22.57
CA LYS A 264 20.53 10.28 22.53
C LYS A 264 20.94 11.46 21.66
N GLU A 265 20.29 11.66 20.51
CA GLU A 265 20.50 12.85 19.69
C GLU A 265 20.14 14.13 20.45
N ARG A 266 19.05 14.12 21.23
CA ARG A 266 18.69 15.27 22.06
C ARG A 266 19.71 15.51 23.17
N GLU A 267 20.22 14.46 23.82
CA GLU A 267 21.27 14.57 24.83
C GLU A 267 22.55 15.18 24.23
N LEU A 268 22.95 14.73 23.03
CA LEU A 268 24.09 15.28 22.29
C LEU A 268 23.90 16.75 21.93
N ALA A 269 22.74 17.11 21.37
CA ALA A 269 22.43 18.49 20.99
C ALA A 269 22.46 19.44 22.20
N ILE A 270 21.95 19.00 23.36
CA ILE A 270 22.02 19.77 24.60
C ILE A 270 23.49 19.95 25.04
N ALA A 271 24.28 18.88 25.02
CA ALA A 271 25.69 18.95 25.43
C ALA A 271 26.50 19.89 24.52
N GLN A 272 26.33 19.78 23.20
CA GLN A 272 26.98 20.65 22.21
C GLN A 272 26.53 22.10 22.36
N ALA A 273 25.23 22.36 22.56
CA ALA A 273 24.72 23.71 22.77
C ALA A 273 25.28 24.35 24.06
N GLN A 274 25.41 23.58 25.14
CA GLN A 274 26.03 24.08 26.37
C GLN A 274 27.52 24.39 26.20
N ASP A 275 28.25 23.56 25.45
CA ASP A 275 29.67 23.81 25.16
C ASP A 275 29.86 25.02 24.25
N ALA A 276 29.02 25.17 23.21
CA ALA A 276 28.99 26.35 22.35
C ALA A 276 28.64 27.63 23.12
N TRP A 277 27.65 27.57 24.02
CA TRP A 277 27.30 28.69 24.89
C TRP A 277 28.46 29.12 25.78
N ARG A 278 29.15 28.16 26.41
CA ARG A 278 30.33 28.45 27.24
C ARG A 278 31.48 29.04 26.42
N ALA A 279 31.68 28.57 25.20
CA ALA A 279 32.73 29.07 24.31
C ALA A 279 32.45 30.49 23.79
N ALA A 280 31.17 30.85 23.60
CA ALA A 280 30.77 32.18 23.16
C ALA A 280 30.69 33.22 24.30
N TRP A 281 30.85 32.79 25.56
CA TRP A 281 30.78 33.65 26.72
C TRP A 281 32.14 34.30 27.00
N PHE A 282 32.32 35.55 26.58
CA PHE A 282 33.48 36.38 26.92
C PHE A 282 33.08 37.38 28.03
N GLU A 283 33.94 37.56 29.04
CA GLU A 283 33.80 38.65 30.03
C GLU A 283 34.52 39.89 29.49
N ASP A 284 33.80 41.02 29.36
CA ASP A 284 34.35 42.35 29.07
C ASP A 284 35.04 42.97 30.29
#